data_AF-Q8VLL2-F1
#
_entry.id   AF-Q8VLL2-F1
#
_cell.length_a   1.000
_cell.length_b   1.000
_cell.length_c   1.000
_cell.angle_alpha   90.00
_cell.angle_beta   90.00
_cell.angle_gamma   90.00
#
_symmetry.space_group_name_H-M   'P 1'
#
loop_
_entity.id
_entity.type
_entity.pdbx_description
1 polymer ?
#
loop_
_entity_poly.entity_id
_entity_poly.type
_entity_poly.pdbx_seq_one_letter_code
_entity_poly.pdbx_strand_id
1 'polypeptide(L)'
;DQTKASITEIKADKTTAKADGSDAITYTVRVMKEGAPVVDQKVTFSKDFGTLNKTEATTDQNGYATVKLSSNTPGKAIVSAKVSGVGTEVKATTVEFFAPLSIDGDKVTVIGTGITGALPKNWLQYGQVKLQATGGNGKYTWKSSNTKIASVDNSGVITLNEKGSATITVVSGDNQSATYTINAPGSIVIAVDKNTRVTYFDAENKCKTNSANLAQSKELLANIYSTWGAANKYPYYSGSKSLTAWIKQSSSEQSSGVSSTYDLVTKNQLINVGVNNKNAFSVCVK
;
A
#
# COMPACT_ATOMS: atom_id res chain seq x y z
N ASP A 1 -5.49 -40.12 37.71
CA ASP A 1 -4.35 -40.92 38.18
C ASP A 1 -3.06 -40.20 37.77
N GLN A 2 -2.36 -39.56 38.71
CA GLN A 2 -1.15 -38.75 38.44
C GLN A 2 0.16 -39.56 38.57
N THR A 3 0.06 -40.89 38.68
CA THR A 3 1.21 -41.80 38.84
C THR A 3 2.08 -41.95 37.59
N LYS A 4 1.65 -41.39 36.44
CA LYS A 4 2.40 -41.38 35.18
C LYS A 4 2.73 -39.94 34.77
N ALA A 5 3.89 -39.77 34.14
CA ALA A 5 4.27 -38.50 33.55
C ALA A 5 3.22 -38.05 32.52
N SER A 6 2.83 -36.79 32.54
CA SER A 6 1.80 -36.26 31.65
C SER A 6 2.12 -34.84 31.22
N ILE A 7 1.68 -34.47 30.00
CA ILE A 7 1.74 -33.09 29.54
C ILE A 7 0.63 -32.32 30.27
N THR A 8 1.03 -31.31 31.03
CA THR A 8 0.12 -30.41 31.76
C THR A 8 -0.13 -29.10 31.02
N GLU A 9 0.72 -28.78 30.05
CA GLU A 9 0.68 -27.55 29.30
C GLU A 9 1.27 -27.77 27.92
N ILE A 10 0.64 -27.19 26.89
CA ILE A 10 1.19 -27.02 25.55
C ILE A 10 0.83 -25.61 25.08
N LYS A 11 1.83 -24.77 24.83
CA LYS A 11 1.66 -23.37 24.43
C LYS A 11 2.46 -23.04 23.19
N ALA A 12 1.87 -22.24 22.31
CA ALA A 12 2.57 -21.56 21.25
C ALA A 12 2.97 -20.15 21.71
N ASP A 13 4.14 -19.66 21.31
CA ASP A 13 4.60 -18.29 21.58
C ASP A 13 3.78 -17.23 20.83
N LYS A 14 3.23 -17.60 19.67
CA LYS A 14 2.32 -16.79 18.86
C LYS A 14 1.32 -17.67 18.10
N THR A 15 0.23 -17.05 17.66
CA THR A 15 -0.86 -17.77 16.96
C THR A 15 -0.84 -17.58 15.45
N THR A 16 0.02 -16.71 14.93
CA THR A 16 0.16 -16.44 13.50
C THR A 16 1.63 -16.33 13.10
N ALA A 17 1.95 -16.72 11.86
CA ALA A 17 3.29 -16.59 11.29
C ALA A 17 3.24 -16.45 9.77
N LYS A 18 4.33 -15.97 9.17
CA LYS A 18 4.50 -15.92 7.72
C LYS A 18 4.75 -17.31 7.14
N ALA A 19 4.08 -17.62 6.03
CA ALA A 19 4.31 -18.81 5.24
C ALA A 19 5.53 -18.66 4.31
N ASP A 20 6.70 -18.32 4.88
CA ASP A 20 7.95 -18.08 4.13
C ASP A 20 9.03 -19.15 4.40
N GLY A 21 8.67 -20.23 5.10
CA GLY A 21 9.56 -21.31 5.51
C GLY A 21 10.51 -20.97 6.66
N SER A 22 10.65 -19.69 7.01
CA SER A 22 11.61 -19.18 7.99
C SER A 22 10.96 -18.69 9.28
N ASP A 23 9.80 -18.03 9.19
CA ASP A 23 9.05 -17.57 10.34
C ASP A 23 8.43 -18.78 11.06
N ALA A 24 8.79 -18.95 12.32
CA ALA A 24 8.47 -20.14 13.07
C ALA A 24 7.68 -19.82 14.33
N ILE A 25 6.75 -20.70 14.65
CA ILE A 25 5.99 -20.71 15.91
C ILE A 25 6.69 -21.70 16.85
N THR A 26 7.06 -21.23 18.03
CA THR A 26 7.71 -22.06 19.05
C THR A 26 6.64 -22.67 19.94
N TYR A 27 6.60 -24.00 19.99
CA TYR A 27 5.76 -24.75 20.90
C TYR A 27 6.58 -25.18 22.12
N THR A 28 6.03 -24.92 23.30
CA THR A 28 6.60 -25.32 24.59
C THR A 28 5.60 -26.21 25.31
N VAL A 29 6.03 -27.40 25.72
CA VAL A 29 5.25 -28.31 26.56
C VAL A 29 5.85 -28.41 27.95
N ARG A 30 5.01 -28.63 28.96
CA ARG A 30 5.44 -28.93 30.33
C ARG A 30 5.00 -30.32 30.75
N VAL A 31 5.95 -31.14 31.16
CA VAL A 31 5.70 -32.51 31.64
C VAL A 31 5.85 -32.57 33.15
N MET A 32 4.81 -33.08 33.82
CA MET A 32 4.76 -33.22 35.26
C MET A 32 4.39 -34.66 35.65
N LYS A 33 4.87 -35.12 36.79
CA LYS A 33 4.49 -36.37 37.45
C LYS A 33 4.37 -36.10 38.96
N GLU A 34 3.25 -36.48 39.57
CA GLU A 34 3.04 -36.31 41.02
C GLU A 34 3.34 -34.88 41.54
N GLY A 35 3.02 -33.85 40.74
CA GLY A 35 3.25 -32.44 41.09
C GLY A 35 4.67 -31.92 40.85
N ALA A 36 5.63 -32.76 40.45
CA ALA A 36 7.01 -32.38 40.15
C ALA A 36 7.32 -32.37 38.64
N PRO A 37 8.24 -31.51 38.16
CA PRO A 37 8.70 -31.53 36.78
C PRO A 37 9.47 -32.83 36.48
N VAL A 38 9.27 -33.39 35.29
CA VAL A 38 10.01 -34.58 34.85
C VAL A 38 11.16 -34.16 33.95
N VAL A 39 12.40 -34.43 34.38
CA VAL A 39 13.63 -34.10 33.64
C VAL A 39 13.98 -35.23 32.66
N ASP A 40 14.61 -34.89 31.53
CA ASP A 40 15.08 -35.83 30.51
C ASP A 40 13.98 -36.74 29.92
N GLN A 41 12.72 -36.34 30.08
CA GLN A 41 11.58 -37.06 29.56
C GLN A 41 11.45 -36.80 28.06
N LYS A 42 11.51 -37.88 27.28
CA LYS A 42 11.26 -37.83 25.84
C LYS A 42 9.80 -37.52 25.53
N VAL A 43 9.58 -36.48 24.71
CA VAL A 43 8.30 -36.07 24.15
C VAL A 43 8.37 -36.15 22.63
N THR A 44 7.37 -36.79 22.02
CA THR A 44 7.19 -36.84 20.56
C THR A 44 6.13 -35.83 20.15
N PHE A 45 6.40 -35.09 19.08
CA PHE A 45 5.53 -34.07 18.50
C PHE A 45 5.02 -34.53 17.14
N SER A 46 3.76 -34.22 16.87
CA SER A 46 3.08 -34.46 15.60
C SER A 46 2.41 -33.16 15.12
N LYS A 47 2.05 -33.11 13.84
CA LYS A 47 1.43 -31.94 13.21
C LYS A 47 0.52 -32.38 12.06
N ASP A 48 -0.56 -31.64 11.82
CA ASP A 48 -1.40 -31.82 10.62
C ASP A 48 -0.90 -31.00 9.42
N PHE A 49 -0.24 -29.87 9.65
CA PHE A 49 0.23 -28.93 8.62
C PHE A 49 1.59 -28.29 8.97
N GLY A 50 2.36 -27.91 7.94
CA GLY A 50 3.69 -27.30 8.09
C GLY A 50 4.83 -28.30 8.28
N THR A 51 5.96 -27.83 8.82
CA THR A 51 7.19 -28.58 9.04
C THR A 51 7.71 -28.32 10.45
N LEU A 52 7.89 -29.38 11.25
CA LEU A 52 8.57 -29.29 12.53
C LEU A 52 10.08 -29.33 12.33
N ASN A 53 10.84 -28.53 13.08
CA ASN A 53 12.30 -28.58 13.04
C ASN A 53 12.88 -29.89 13.61
N LYS A 54 12.14 -30.53 14.51
CA LYS A 54 12.41 -31.86 15.07
C LYS A 54 11.07 -32.46 15.54
N THR A 55 10.95 -33.78 15.45
CA THR A 55 9.74 -34.52 15.89
C THR A 55 9.83 -34.99 17.33
N GLU A 56 10.98 -34.82 17.98
CA GLU A 56 11.21 -35.26 19.35
C GLU A 56 12.05 -34.23 20.12
N ALA A 57 11.80 -34.10 21.41
CA ALA A 57 12.62 -33.32 22.33
C ALA A 57 12.59 -33.94 23.74
N THR A 58 13.65 -33.74 24.51
CA THR A 58 13.70 -34.10 25.93
C THR A 58 13.40 -32.87 26.77
N THR A 59 12.78 -33.10 27.93
CA THR A 59 12.49 -32.03 28.89
C THR A 59 13.75 -31.58 29.63
N ASP A 60 13.81 -30.29 29.95
CA ASP A 60 14.87 -29.69 30.75
C ASP A 60 14.66 -29.93 32.27
N GLN A 61 15.51 -29.29 33.10
CA GLN A 61 15.43 -29.35 34.57
C GLN A 61 14.10 -28.84 35.15
N ASN A 62 13.35 -28.04 34.39
CA ASN A 62 12.06 -27.50 34.78
C ASN A 62 10.88 -28.27 34.14
N GLY A 63 11.16 -29.36 33.43
CA GLY A 63 10.16 -30.20 32.77
C GLY A 63 9.67 -29.66 31.44
N TYR A 64 10.39 -28.72 30.81
CA TYR A 64 9.98 -28.12 29.54
C TYR A 64 10.69 -28.73 28.33
N ALA A 65 9.93 -29.00 27.27
CA ALA A 65 10.46 -29.40 25.96
C ALA A 65 9.92 -28.47 24.87
N THR A 66 10.76 -28.15 23.88
CA THR A 66 10.42 -27.18 22.83
C THR A 66 10.67 -27.70 21.42
N VAL A 67 9.78 -27.32 20.49
CA VAL A 67 9.91 -27.51 19.04
C VAL A 67 9.45 -26.25 18.31
N LYS A 68 9.86 -26.11 17.05
CA LYS A 68 9.46 -25.02 16.17
C LYS A 68 8.71 -25.57 14.96
N LEU A 69 7.63 -24.89 14.58
CA LEU A 69 6.85 -25.18 13.38
C LEU A 69 6.99 -24.02 12.39
N SER A 70 7.29 -24.31 11.13
CA SER A 70 7.25 -23.33 10.02
C SER A 70 6.42 -23.87 8.84
N SER A 71 6.12 -23.02 7.86
CA SER A 71 5.44 -23.42 6.62
C SER A 71 5.88 -22.57 5.43
N ASN A 72 5.89 -23.15 4.23
CA ASN A 72 6.07 -22.43 2.96
C ASN A 72 4.74 -22.10 2.26
N THR A 73 3.64 -22.62 2.78
CA THR A 73 2.30 -22.41 2.23
C THR A 73 1.36 -21.91 3.32
N PRO A 74 0.41 -21.02 2.99
CA PRO A 74 -0.59 -20.58 3.94
C PRO A 74 -1.49 -21.74 4.38
N GLY A 75 -1.90 -21.75 5.64
CA GLY A 75 -2.75 -22.79 6.18
C GLY A 75 -2.82 -22.81 7.70
N LYS A 76 -3.85 -23.48 8.22
CA LYS A 76 -4.02 -23.71 9.65
C LYS A 76 -3.24 -24.94 10.07
N ALA A 77 -2.66 -24.88 11.27
CA ALA A 77 -1.90 -25.98 11.84
C ALA A 77 -2.32 -26.25 13.29
N ILE A 78 -2.29 -27.52 13.65
CA ILE A 78 -2.42 -28.04 15.01
C ILE A 78 -1.19 -28.91 15.27
N VAL A 79 -0.40 -28.52 16.27
CA VAL A 79 0.67 -29.35 16.83
C VAL A 79 0.11 -30.16 17.98
N SER A 80 0.49 -31.42 18.06
CA SER A 80 0.19 -32.28 19.19
C SER A 80 1.46 -32.86 19.77
N ALA A 81 1.41 -33.23 21.04
CA ALA A 81 2.54 -33.80 21.77
C ALA A 81 2.12 -35.01 22.60
N LYS A 82 3.04 -35.96 22.74
CA LYS A 82 2.84 -37.21 23.46
C LYS A 82 4.09 -37.55 24.28
N VAL A 83 3.90 -37.86 25.57
CA VAL A 83 4.98 -38.39 26.41
C VAL A 83 5.29 -39.82 25.98
N SER A 84 6.57 -40.16 25.81
CA SER A 84 6.96 -41.53 25.45
C SER A 84 6.48 -42.53 26.51
N GLY A 85 5.88 -43.65 26.09
CA GLY A 85 5.30 -44.65 26.98
C GLY A 85 3.89 -44.34 27.51
N VAL A 86 3.32 -43.18 27.18
CA VAL A 86 1.94 -42.79 27.55
C VAL A 86 1.09 -42.71 26.30
N GLY A 87 -0.10 -43.34 26.29
CA GLY A 87 -0.96 -43.42 25.11
C GLY A 87 -1.63 -42.11 24.71
N THR A 88 -1.81 -41.18 25.64
CA THR A 88 -2.58 -39.96 25.47
C THR A 88 -1.79 -38.87 24.75
N GLU A 89 -2.38 -38.32 23.69
CA GLU A 89 -1.88 -37.16 22.95
C GLU A 89 -2.58 -35.88 23.42
N VAL A 90 -1.83 -34.79 23.56
CA VAL A 90 -2.37 -33.46 23.91
C VAL A 90 -2.20 -32.54 22.71
N LYS A 91 -3.30 -31.91 22.28
CA LYS A 91 -3.32 -30.98 21.14
C LYS A 91 -3.16 -29.54 21.61
N ALA A 92 -2.37 -28.76 20.88
CA ALA A 92 -2.29 -27.31 21.06
C ALA A 92 -3.51 -26.60 20.48
N THR A 93 -3.64 -25.31 20.79
CA THR A 93 -4.55 -24.41 20.07
C THR A 93 -4.12 -24.28 18.60
N THR A 94 -5.10 -24.17 17.69
CA THR A 94 -4.85 -23.93 16.27
C THR A 94 -4.09 -22.62 16.06
N VAL A 95 -3.11 -22.65 15.18
CA VAL A 95 -2.38 -21.49 14.67
C VAL A 95 -2.55 -21.37 13.16
N GLU A 96 -2.20 -20.22 12.58
CA GLU A 96 -2.37 -19.98 11.15
C GLU A 96 -1.14 -19.34 10.51
N PHE A 97 -0.70 -19.93 9.38
CA PHE A 97 0.32 -19.35 8.52
C PHE A 97 -0.36 -18.56 7.41
N PHE A 98 0.05 -17.30 7.23
CA PHE A 98 -0.46 -16.43 6.18
C PHE A 98 0.59 -16.20 5.10
N ALA A 99 0.15 -15.98 3.85
CA ALA A 99 1.06 -15.62 2.78
C ALA A 99 1.87 -14.35 3.13
N PRO A 100 3.12 -14.21 2.67
CA PRO A 100 3.87 -12.97 2.87
C PRO A 100 3.12 -11.76 2.31
N LEU A 101 2.96 -10.72 3.13
CA LEU A 101 2.37 -9.45 2.71
C LEU A 101 3.29 -8.77 1.70
N SER A 102 2.73 -8.36 0.57
CA SER A 102 3.47 -7.69 -0.49
C SER A 102 2.63 -6.58 -1.16
N ILE A 103 3.33 -5.60 -1.74
CA ILE A 103 2.76 -4.63 -2.66
C ILE A 103 3.46 -4.83 -4.00
N ASP A 104 2.68 -5.01 -5.05
CA ASP A 104 3.20 -5.05 -6.42
C ASP A 104 3.31 -3.61 -6.94
N GLY A 105 4.54 -3.11 -7.02
CA GLY A 105 4.81 -1.72 -7.40
C GLY A 105 4.46 -1.38 -8.86
N ASP A 106 4.25 -2.40 -9.70
CA ASP A 106 3.82 -2.27 -11.10
C ASP A 106 2.30 -2.45 -11.25
N LYS A 107 1.56 -2.62 -10.14
CA LYS A 107 0.09 -2.68 -10.12
C LYS A 107 -0.52 -1.49 -9.40
N VAL A 108 -0.12 -0.30 -9.82
CA VAL A 108 -0.76 0.95 -9.42
C VAL A 108 -1.88 1.27 -10.39
N THR A 109 -3.13 1.29 -9.91
CA THR A 109 -4.29 1.61 -10.75
C THR A 109 -4.62 3.08 -10.67
N VAL A 110 -4.63 3.80 -11.80
CA VAL A 110 -5.09 5.19 -11.85
C VAL A 110 -6.62 5.24 -11.79
N ILE A 111 -7.19 5.91 -10.78
CA ILE A 111 -8.64 5.88 -10.54
C ILE A 111 -9.43 6.47 -11.71
N GLY A 112 -8.95 7.54 -12.34
CA GLY A 112 -9.66 8.19 -13.44
C GLY A 112 -9.72 7.37 -14.73
N THR A 113 -8.82 6.42 -14.95
CA THR A 113 -8.75 5.64 -16.20
C THR A 113 -8.98 4.15 -15.99
N GLY A 114 -8.74 3.63 -14.79
CA GLY A 114 -8.70 2.19 -14.49
C GLY A 114 -7.44 1.49 -15.02
N ILE A 115 -6.53 2.23 -15.67
CA ILE A 115 -5.29 1.66 -16.19
C ILE A 115 -4.37 1.31 -15.03
N THR A 116 -3.79 0.11 -15.10
CA THR A 116 -2.88 -0.42 -14.09
C THR A 116 -1.47 -0.54 -14.66
N GLY A 117 -0.48 -0.07 -13.91
CA GLY A 117 0.93 -0.09 -14.28
C GLY A 117 1.80 0.53 -13.19
N ALA A 118 3.01 0.97 -13.54
CA ALA A 118 3.83 1.78 -12.65
C ALA A 118 3.21 3.15 -12.37
N LEU A 119 3.52 3.75 -11.23
CA LEU A 119 3.07 5.10 -10.90
C LEU A 119 3.53 6.12 -11.97
N PRO A 120 2.63 6.96 -12.51
CA PRO A 120 3.01 7.94 -13.53
C PRO A 120 4.06 8.94 -13.04
N LYS A 121 5.00 9.30 -13.91
CA LYS A 121 6.07 10.28 -13.60
C LYS A 121 5.63 11.74 -13.64
N ASN A 122 4.48 12.03 -14.25
CA ASN A 122 3.88 13.37 -14.27
C ASN A 122 2.51 13.29 -13.63
N TRP A 123 2.25 14.16 -12.65
CA TRP A 123 1.06 14.07 -11.82
C TRP A 123 0.04 15.13 -12.19
N LEU A 124 -1.24 14.76 -12.12
CA LEU A 124 -2.30 15.71 -11.87
C LEU A 124 -2.39 15.89 -10.34
N GLN A 125 -2.28 17.10 -9.82
CA GLN A 125 -2.47 17.34 -8.39
C GLN A 125 -3.85 16.87 -7.96
N TYR A 126 -3.93 16.17 -6.83
CA TYR A 126 -5.11 15.46 -6.33
C TYR A 126 -5.61 14.33 -7.22
N GLY A 127 -4.83 13.94 -8.23
CA GLY A 127 -4.99 12.67 -8.91
C GLY A 127 -4.88 11.53 -7.90
N GLN A 128 -5.72 10.52 -8.08
CA GLN A 128 -5.79 9.37 -7.19
C GLN A 128 -5.36 8.09 -7.89
N VAL A 129 -4.60 7.28 -7.16
CA VAL A 129 -4.19 5.94 -7.57
C VAL A 129 -4.51 4.94 -6.48
N LYS A 130 -4.70 3.67 -6.82
CA LYS A 130 -4.92 2.59 -5.85
C LYS A 130 -3.73 1.65 -5.86
N LEU A 131 -3.20 1.35 -4.67
CA LEU A 131 -2.27 0.24 -4.47
C LEU A 131 -3.05 -1.03 -4.16
N GLN A 132 -2.55 -2.15 -4.66
CA GLN A 132 -3.06 -3.48 -4.33
C GLN A 132 -2.05 -4.22 -3.46
N ALA A 133 -2.40 -4.43 -2.19
CA ALA A 133 -1.68 -5.33 -1.30
C ALA A 133 -2.22 -6.76 -1.42
N THR A 134 -1.33 -7.74 -1.34
CA THR A 134 -1.65 -9.17 -1.34
C THR A 134 -0.95 -9.86 -0.17
N GLY A 135 -1.49 -10.98 0.29
CA GLY A 135 -0.94 -11.71 1.43
C GLY A 135 -1.44 -11.20 2.78
N GLY A 136 -0.77 -11.63 3.85
CA GLY A 136 -1.30 -11.52 5.21
C GLY A 136 -2.69 -12.18 5.33
N ASN A 137 -3.45 -11.71 6.32
CA ASN A 137 -4.83 -12.14 6.54
C ASN A 137 -5.88 -11.34 5.73
N GLY A 138 -5.45 -10.53 4.74
CA GLY A 138 -6.32 -9.72 3.89
C GLY A 138 -6.96 -8.49 4.56
N LYS A 139 -6.70 -8.24 5.85
CA LYS A 139 -7.17 -7.03 6.56
C LYS A 139 -6.05 -6.02 6.62
N TYR A 140 -6.16 -4.93 5.87
CA TYR A 140 -5.07 -3.97 5.69
C TYR A 140 -5.33 -2.64 6.38
N THR A 141 -4.28 -2.08 6.98
CA THR A 141 -4.23 -0.71 7.49
C THR A 141 -3.13 0.04 6.77
N TRP A 142 -3.43 1.24 6.28
CA TRP A 142 -2.51 2.03 5.45
C TRP A 142 -2.05 3.29 6.19
N LYS A 143 -0.82 3.72 5.90
CA LYS A 143 -0.26 4.96 6.43
C LYS A 143 0.70 5.59 5.41
N SER A 144 0.73 6.91 5.36
CA SER A 144 1.76 7.67 4.64
C SER A 144 2.81 8.22 5.62
N SER A 145 4.07 8.22 5.20
CA SER A 145 5.15 8.90 5.93
C SER A 145 5.06 10.44 5.81
N ASN A 146 4.44 10.96 4.75
CA ASN A 146 4.26 12.39 4.55
C ASN A 146 2.97 12.70 3.77
N THR A 147 1.91 13.04 4.50
CA THR A 147 0.58 13.34 3.94
C THR A 147 0.53 14.62 3.11
N LYS A 148 1.49 15.53 3.28
CA LYS A 148 1.61 16.74 2.43
C LYS A 148 2.00 16.39 0.99
N ILE A 149 2.74 15.31 0.80
CA ILE A 149 3.16 14.82 -0.52
C ILE A 149 2.13 13.83 -1.06
N ALA A 150 1.76 12.84 -0.26
CA ALA A 150 0.76 11.85 -0.65
C ALA A 150 0.00 11.34 0.58
N SER A 151 -1.32 11.41 0.56
CA SER A 151 -2.18 10.84 1.60
C SER A 151 -2.77 9.51 1.10
N VAL A 152 -3.07 8.58 2.01
CA VAL A 152 -3.69 7.28 1.69
C VAL A 152 -4.89 7.06 2.58
N ASP A 153 -5.98 6.53 2.02
CA ASP A 153 -7.18 6.16 2.77
C ASP A 153 -7.18 4.69 3.22
N ASN A 154 -8.21 4.28 3.96
CA ASN A 154 -8.34 2.93 4.48
C ASN A 154 -8.51 1.85 3.39
N SER A 155 -8.84 2.25 2.16
CA SER A 155 -9.00 1.34 1.01
C SER A 155 -7.73 1.20 0.16
N GLY A 156 -6.65 1.88 0.55
CA GLY A 156 -5.39 1.92 -0.20
C GLY A 156 -5.41 2.88 -1.39
N VAL A 157 -6.37 3.81 -1.45
CA VAL A 157 -6.40 4.87 -2.45
C VAL A 157 -5.52 6.03 -1.97
N ILE A 158 -4.52 6.34 -2.77
CA ILE A 158 -3.57 7.41 -2.56
C ILE A 158 -4.02 8.65 -3.32
N THR A 159 -3.98 9.80 -2.66
CA THR A 159 -4.13 11.12 -3.28
C THR A 159 -2.78 11.82 -3.31
N LEU A 160 -2.36 12.26 -4.50
CA LEU A 160 -1.06 12.91 -4.73
C LEU A 160 -1.21 14.43 -4.56
N ASN A 161 -0.60 15.00 -3.52
CA ASN A 161 -0.90 16.35 -3.05
C ASN A 161 0.17 17.37 -3.49
N GLU A 162 1.45 17.05 -3.34
CA GLU A 162 2.55 17.95 -3.67
C GLU A 162 3.73 17.20 -4.31
N LYS A 163 4.57 17.92 -5.05
CA LYS A 163 5.80 17.38 -5.63
C LYS A 163 6.77 16.98 -4.52
N GLY A 164 7.10 15.70 -4.43
CA GLY A 164 8.08 15.17 -3.48
C GLY A 164 7.99 13.65 -3.36
N SER A 165 8.77 13.09 -2.44
CA SER A 165 8.78 11.65 -2.15
C SER A 165 8.08 11.33 -0.83
N ALA A 166 7.36 10.21 -0.79
CA ALA A 166 6.72 9.69 0.41
C ALA A 166 6.76 8.15 0.40
N THR A 167 6.62 7.54 1.56
CA THR A 167 6.51 6.08 1.69
C THR A 167 5.12 5.74 2.20
N ILE A 168 4.44 4.85 1.49
CA ILE A 168 3.17 4.27 1.90
C ILE A 168 3.46 2.93 2.57
N THR A 169 3.00 2.75 3.80
CA THR A 169 3.11 1.52 4.56
C THR A 169 1.74 0.85 4.64
N VAL A 170 1.71 -0.46 4.41
CA VAL A 170 0.55 -1.32 4.67
C VAL A 170 0.91 -2.32 5.75
N VAL A 171 0.02 -2.46 6.73
CA VAL A 171 0.12 -3.45 7.80
C VAL A 171 -1.09 -4.38 7.72
N SER A 172 -0.86 -5.68 7.71
CA SER A 172 -1.94 -6.67 7.78
C SER A 172 -2.34 -6.97 9.23
N GLY A 173 -3.57 -7.43 9.46
CA GLY A 173 -4.07 -7.70 10.81
C GLY A 173 -3.37 -8.86 11.53
N ASP A 174 -2.58 -9.66 10.80
CA ASP A 174 -1.66 -10.68 11.33
C ASP A 174 -0.24 -10.14 11.58
N ASN A 175 -0.09 -8.81 11.65
CA ASN A 175 1.12 -8.07 12.00
C ASN A 175 2.28 -8.18 10.99
N GLN A 176 1.99 -8.39 9.71
CA GLN A 176 2.99 -8.21 8.65
C GLN A 176 2.99 -6.77 8.16
N SER A 177 4.13 -6.31 7.62
CA SER A 177 4.28 -4.95 7.08
C SER A 177 4.95 -4.99 5.70
N ALA A 178 4.45 -4.18 4.77
CA ALA A 178 5.05 -3.92 3.47
C ALA A 178 5.04 -2.42 3.16
N THR A 179 5.93 -1.97 2.27
CA THR A 179 6.08 -0.54 1.95
C THR A 179 6.18 -0.30 0.45
N TYR A 180 5.66 0.85 0.00
CA TYR A 180 5.78 1.36 -1.35
C TYR A 180 6.33 2.78 -1.33
N THR A 181 7.41 3.04 -2.07
CA THR A 181 8.01 4.37 -2.17
C THR A 181 7.46 5.13 -3.37
N ILE A 182 6.79 6.23 -3.09
CA ILE A 182 6.43 7.26 -4.07
C ILE A 182 7.67 8.13 -4.28
N ASN A 183 8.23 8.09 -5.48
CA ASN A 183 9.31 8.99 -5.87
C ASN A 183 8.75 10.34 -6.31
N ALA A 184 9.55 11.40 -6.14
CA ALA A 184 9.23 12.72 -6.66
C ALA A 184 8.91 12.68 -8.17
N PRO A 185 7.81 13.29 -8.62
CA PRO A 185 7.46 13.30 -10.03
C PRO A 185 8.39 14.25 -10.80
N GLY A 186 8.50 14.02 -12.11
CA GLY A 186 9.16 14.97 -13.02
C GLY A 186 8.42 16.31 -13.03
N SER A 187 7.09 16.26 -13.11
CA SER A 187 6.23 17.45 -13.02
C SER A 187 4.89 17.17 -12.33
N ILE A 188 4.27 18.24 -11.82
CA ILE A 188 2.91 18.23 -11.29
C ILE A 188 2.08 19.36 -11.92
N VAL A 189 0.89 19.02 -12.41
CA VAL A 189 -0.10 19.97 -12.93
C VAL A 189 -1.05 20.38 -11.81
N ILE A 190 -1.15 21.68 -11.56
CA ILE A 190 -1.84 22.29 -10.43
C ILE A 190 -2.90 23.27 -10.95
N ALA A 191 -4.17 23.05 -10.60
CA ALA A 191 -5.20 24.07 -10.78
C ALA A 191 -5.21 25.01 -9.56
N VAL A 192 -4.45 26.10 -9.63
CA VAL A 192 -4.34 27.11 -8.56
C VAL A 192 -5.72 27.72 -8.26
N ASP A 193 -6.55 27.85 -9.29
CA ASP A 193 -7.96 28.22 -9.16
C ASP A 193 -8.79 27.45 -10.20
N LYS A 194 -9.63 26.53 -9.72
CA LYS A 194 -10.50 25.69 -10.56
C LYS A 194 -11.90 26.26 -10.77
N ASN A 195 -12.22 27.40 -10.16
CA ASN A 195 -13.57 27.97 -10.13
C ASN A 195 -13.66 29.23 -11.00
N THR A 196 -12.58 29.99 -11.12
CA THR A 196 -12.58 31.27 -11.83
C THR A 196 -11.79 31.19 -13.13
N ARG A 197 -12.43 31.53 -14.25
CA ARG A 197 -11.70 31.79 -15.50
C ARG A 197 -11.05 33.18 -15.44
N VAL A 198 -9.86 33.29 -16.00
CA VAL A 198 -9.01 34.47 -15.97
C VAL A 198 -8.38 34.73 -17.34
N THR A 199 -7.80 35.92 -17.50
CA THR A 199 -7.00 36.25 -18.68
C THR A 199 -5.71 35.42 -18.71
N TYR A 200 -5.02 35.41 -19.85
CA TYR A 200 -3.73 34.73 -19.97
C TYR A 200 -2.71 35.29 -18.97
N PHE A 201 -2.61 36.63 -18.87
CA PHE A 201 -1.62 37.30 -18.03
C PHE A 201 -1.89 37.08 -16.53
N ASP A 202 -3.17 37.06 -16.12
CA ASP A 202 -3.55 36.72 -14.75
C ASP A 202 -3.18 35.26 -14.42
N ALA A 203 -3.41 34.33 -15.34
CA ALA A 203 -3.01 32.94 -15.16
C ALA A 203 -1.49 32.79 -15.07
N GLU A 204 -0.75 33.46 -15.94
CA GLU A 204 0.71 33.45 -15.92
C GLU A 204 1.27 34.01 -14.59
N ASN A 205 0.73 35.14 -14.14
CA ASN A 205 1.12 35.75 -12.86
C ASN A 205 0.80 34.85 -11.66
N LYS A 206 -0.40 34.24 -11.65
CA LYS A 206 -0.79 33.26 -10.62
C LYS A 206 0.16 32.06 -10.60
N CYS A 207 0.56 31.54 -11.76
CA CYS A 207 1.54 30.46 -11.83
C CYS A 207 2.91 30.87 -11.29
N LYS A 208 3.42 32.04 -11.70
CA LYS A 208 4.70 32.58 -11.21
C LYS A 208 4.71 32.74 -9.69
N THR A 209 3.62 33.27 -9.12
CA THR A 209 3.44 33.43 -7.65
C THR A 209 3.47 32.08 -6.91
N ASN A 210 3.08 30.99 -7.57
CA ASN A 210 3.12 29.63 -7.02
C ASN A 210 4.41 28.87 -7.36
N SER A 211 5.47 29.57 -7.81
CA SER A 211 6.73 28.98 -8.26
C SER A 211 6.52 27.92 -9.35
N ALA A 212 5.63 28.21 -10.28
CA ALA A 212 5.23 27.34 -11.39
C ALA A 212 5.11 28.16 -12.68
N ASN A 213 4.87 27.48 -13.81
CA ASN A 213 4.69 28.13 -15.10
C ASN A 213 3.40 27.67 -15.77
N LEU A 214 2.92 28.40 -16.78
CA LEU A 214 1.93 27.85 -17.71
C LEU A 214 2.51 26.62 -18.42
N ALA A 215 1.63 25.73 -18.89
CA ALA A 215 2.04 24.57 -19.66
C ALA A 215 2.82 25.02 -20.91
N GLN A 216 3.99 24.44 -21.15
CA GLN A 216 4.86 24.84 -22.27
C GLN A 216 4.32 24.35 -23.62
N SER A 217 3.47 23.33 -23.62
CA SER A 217 2.88 22.78 -24.83
C SER A 217 1.56 22.08 -24.54
N LYS A 218 0.77 21.87 -25.60
CA LYS A 218 -0.50 21.12 -25.53
C LYS A 218 -0.25 19.65 -25.21
N GLU A 219 0.82 19.09 -25.75
CA GLU A 219 1.22 17.69 -25.60
C GLU A 219 1.45 17.34 -24.14
N LEU A 220 2.01 18.27 -23.35
CA LEU A 220 2.17 18.09 -21.92
C LEU A 220 0.82 17.82 -21.23
N LEU A 221 -0.18 18.67 -21.46
CA LEU A 221 -1.51 18.50 -20.86
C LEU A 221 -2.28 17.33 -21.47
N ALA A 222 -2.08 17.03 -22.75
CA ALA A 222 -2.64 15.85 -23.39
C ALA A 222 -2.09 14.56 -22.79
N ASN A 223 -0.81 14.50 -22.45
CA ASN A 223 -0.19 13.35 -21.78
C ASN A 223 -0.73 13.18 -20.35
N ILE A 224 -0.96 14.30 -19.64
CA ILE A 224 -1.61 14.29 -18.33
C ILE A 224 -3.02 13.72 -18.45
N TYR A 225 -3.82 14.19 -19.42
CA TYR A 225 -5.15 13.63 -19.65
C TYR A 225 -5.08 12.15 -20.04
N SER A 226 -4.16 11.74 -20.92
CA SER A 226 -4.02 10.35 -21.36
C SER A 226 -3.76 9.41 -20.17
N THR A 227 -2.94 9.87 -19.23
CA THR A 227 -2.57 9.14 -18.01
C THR A 227 -3.70 9.12 -16.99
N TRP A 228 -4.20 10.31 -16.63
CA TRP A 228 -5.10 10.53 -15.50
C TRP A 228 -6.58 10.54 -15.89
N GLY A 229 -6.91 10.59 -17.17
CA GLY A 229 -8.27 10.78 -17.65
C GLY A 229 -8.81 12.18 -17.32
N ALA A 230 -10.13 12.33 -17.40
CA ALA A 230 -10.80 13.58 -17.07
C ALA A 230 -10.60 13.95 -15.59
N ALA A 231 -10.12 15.17 -15.33
CA ALA A 231 -9.81 15.63 -13.98
C ALA A 231 -11.02 15.53 -13.02
N ASN A 232 -12.24 15.75 -13.52
CA ASN A 232 -13.47 15.69 -12.72
C ASN A 232 -13.86 14.29 -12.22
N LYS A 233 -13.08 13.25 -12.57
CA LYS A 233 -13.18 11.92 -11.94
C LYS A 233 -12.55 11.86 -10.55
N TYR A 234 -11.75 12.85 -10.18
CA TYR A 234 -11.14 12.94 -8.86
C TYR A 234 -11.96 13.87 -7.95
N PRO A 235 -12.11 13.55 -6.65
CA PRO A 235 -12.97 14.29 -5.72
C PRO A 235 -12.74 15.80 -5.71
N TYR A 236 -11.48 16.23 -5.78
CA TYR A 236 -11.12 17.65 -5.76
C TYR A 236 -11.73 18.45 -6.93
N TYR A 237 -11.84 17.84 -8.11
CA TYR A 237 -12.39 18.45 -9.32
C TYR A 237 -13.84 18.01 -9.61
N SER A 238 -14.48 17.31 -8.67
CA SER A 238 -15.86 16.86 -8.85
C SER A 238 -16.79 18.03 -9.15
N GLY A 239 -17.71 17.82 -10.09
CA GLY A 239 -18.65 18.86 -10.56
C GLY A 239 -18.06 19.85 -11.58
N SER A 240 -16.74 19.90 -11.78
CA SER A 240 -16.15 20.71 -12.86
C SER A 240 -16.57 20.16 -14.23
N LYS A 241 -17.28 20.98 -15.01
CA LYS A 241 -17.64 20.66 -16.41
C LYS A 241 -16.50 20.87 -17.39
N SER A 242 -15.49 21.63 -16.97
CA SER A 242 -14.36 22.05 -17.79
C SER A 242 -13.21 22.43 -16.87
N LEU A 243 -11.99 22.15 -17.30
CA LEU A 243 -10.75 22.68 -16.73
C LEU A 243 -9.84 23.10 -17.87
N THR A 244 -10.32 24.07 -18.66
CA THR A 244 -9.57 24.68 -19.76
C THR A 244 -8.35 25.41 -19.23
N ALA A 245 -7.15 24.99 -19.62
CA ALA A 245 -5.88 25.61 -19.24
C ALA A 245 -5.32 26.45 -20.39
N TRP A 246 -4.69 27.58 -20.06
CA TRP A 246 -3.86 28.32 -21.01
C TRP A 246 -2.56 27.55 -21.30
N ILE A 247 -2.13 27.57 -22.56
CA ILE A 247 -0.80 27.15 -22.99
C ILE A 247 0.06 28.41 -23.14
N LYS A 248 1.35 28.32 -22.83
CA LYS A 248 2.29 29.43 -23.02
C LYS A 248 2.30 29.86 -24.50
N GLN A 249 2.20 31.17 -24.75
CA GLN A 249 2.21 31.71 -26.11
C GLN A 249 3.56 31.48 -26.81
N SER A 250 3.49 31.12 -28.08
CA SER A 250 4.58 31.29 -29.04
C SER A 250 4.77 32.76 -29.44
N SER A 251 5.88 33.10 -30.09
CA SER A 251 6.15 34.48 -30.52
C SER A 251 5.12 35.01 -31.52
N SER A 252 4.57 34.17 -32.40
CA SER A 252 3.52 34.56 -33.35
C SER A 252 2.17 34.82 -32.67
N GLU A 253 1.84 34.02 -31.65
CA GLU A 253 0.67 34.17 -30.80
C GLU A 253 0.74 35.48 -29.98
N GLN A 254 1.92 35.83 -29.47
CA GLN A 254 2.15 37.10 -28.79
C GLN A 254 1.85 38.30 -29.68
N SER A 255 2.42 38.34 -30.90
CA SER A 255 2.17 39.42 -31.87
C SER A 255 0.70 39.55 -32.25
N SER A 256 -0.05 38.45 -32.19
CA SER A 256 -1.46 38.39 -32.56
C SER A 256 -2.41 38.57 -31.37
N GLY A 257 -1.92 38.73 -30.15
CA GLY A 257 -2.76 38.89 -28.95
C GLY A 257 -3.64 37.66 -28.64
N VAL A 258 -3.20 36.47 -29.01
CA VAL A 258 -3.94 35.21 -28.81
C VAL A 258 -3.06 34.14 -28.18
N SER A 259 -3.66 33.09 -27.63
CA SER A 259 -2.97 31.87 -27.21
C SER A 259 -3.80 30.64 -27.56
N SER A 260 -3.29 29.47 -27.19
CA SER A 260 -3.98 28.21 -27.27
C SER A 260 -4.41 27.71 -25.89
N THR A 261 -5.37 26.77 -25.87
CA THR A 261 -5.85 26.13 -24.63
C THR A 261 -5.99 24.62 -24.77
N TYR A 262 -5.96 23.91 -23.64
CA TYR A 262 -6.29 22.49 -23.55
C TYR A 262 -7.16 22.22 -22.32
N ASP A 263 -8.23 21.44 -22.45
CA ASP A 263 -9.16 21.15 -21.36
C ASP A 263 -8.89 19.77 -20.73
N LEU A 264 -8.53 19.77 -19.45
CA LEU A 264 -8.22 18.56 -18.68
C LEU A 264 -9.46 17.74 -18.28
N VAL A 265 -10.67 18.18 -18.60
CA VAL A 265 -11.92 17.44 -18.39
C VAL A 265 -12.46 16.89 -19.71
N THR A 266 -12.47 17.69 -20.78
CA THR A 266 -13.15 17.33 -22.04
C THR A 266 -12.20 16.94 -23.17
N LYS A 267 -10.88 17.10 -23.00
CA LYS A 267 -9.86 17.04 -24.06
C LYS A 267 -9.98 18.13 -25.13
N ASN A 268 -10.94 19.04 -25.01
CA ASN A 268 -11.14 20.10 -25.99
C ASN A 268 -9.91 21.00 -26.03
N GLN A 269 -9.49 21.34 -27.24
CA GLN A 269 -8.40 22.24 -27.50
C GLN A 269 -8.86 23.35 -28.42
N LEU A 270 -8.43 24.57 -28.12
CA LEU A 270 -8.74 25.75 -28.93
C LEU A 270 -7.43 26.43 -29.30
N ILE A 271 -7.44 27.05 -30.48
CA ILE A 271 -6.39 27.92 -31.01
C ILE A 271 -6.96 29.32 -31.17
N ASN A 272 -6.07 30.31 -31.27
CA ASN A 272 -6.45 31.72 -31.53
C ASN A 272 -7.41 32.29 -30.47
N VAL A 273 -7.22 31.93 -29.20
CA VAL A 273 -8.03 32.39 -28.08
C VAL A 273 -7.48 33.72 -27.56
N GLY A 274 -8.27 34.80 -27.61
CA GLY A 274 -7.82 36.14 -27.20
C GLY A 274 -7.35 36.21 -25.75
N VAL A 275 -6.14 36.72 -25.51
CA VAL A 275 -5.46 36.67 -24.20
C VAL A 275 -6.06 37.59 -23.13
N ASN A 276 -6.79 38.63 -23.53
CA ASN A 276 -7.42 39.60 -22.63
C ASN A 276 -8.81 39.14 -22.14
N ASN A 277 -9.33 38.03 -22.68
CA ASN A 277 -10.63 37.48 -22.30
C ASN A 277 -10.45 36.43 -21.21
N LYS A 278 -11.44 36.31 -20.33
CA LYS A 278 -11.46 35.31 -19.24
C LYS A 278 -11.88 33.93 -19.76
N ASN A 279 -11.05 33.36 -20.65
CA ASN A 279 -11.38 32.17 -21.42
C ASN A 279 -10.86 30.87 -20.81
N ALA A 280 -9.91 30.90 -19.87
CA ALA A 280 -9.35 29.67 -19.27
C ALA A 280 -9.05 29.85 -17.78
N PHE A 281 -8.80 28.74 -17.08
CA PHE A 281 -8.46 28.68 -15.66
C PHE A 281 -6.95 28.83 -15.45
N SER A 282 -6.57 29.10 -14.19
CA SER A 282 -5.18 29.16 -13.76
C SER A 282 -4.63 27.76 -13.47
N VAL A 283 -4.19 27.09 -14.52
CA VAL A 283 -3.55 25.76 -14.44
C VAL A 283 -2.06 25.91 -14.72
N CYS A 284 -1.25 25.41 -13.79
CA CYS A 284 0.19 25.60 -13.75
C CYS A 284 0.92 24.26 -13.75
N VAL A 285 2.19 24.26 -14.15
CA VAL A 285 3.08 23.11 -14.17
C VAL A 285 4.31 23.43 -13.31
N LYS A 286 4.61 22.55 -12.35
CA LYS A 286 5.73 22.66 -11.40
C LYS A 286 6.61 21.42 -11.42
#